data_AF-A0A961ENN7-F1
#
_entry.id   AF-A0A961ENN7-F1
#
_cell.length_a   1.000
_cell.length_b   1.000
_cell.length_c   1.000
_cell.angle_alpha   90.00
_cell.angle_beta   90.00
_cell.angle_gamma   90.00
#
_symmetry.space_group_name_H-M   'P 1'
#
loop_
_entity.id
_entity.type
_entity.pdbx_description
1 polymer ?
#
loop_
_entity_poly.entity_id
_entity_poly.type
_entity_poly.pdbx_seq_one_letter_code
_entity_poly.pdbx_strand_id
1 'polypeptide(L)'
;MSSPIPNNQPRFKTILADPPWDIEQRGARGASEHYQLMTLERIKAMPIADLAADDAHLWLWVANATLRHGYDVAEAWGVVPPESW
;
A
#
# COMPACT_ATOMS: atom_id res chain seq x y z
N MET A 1 -13.41 2.53 15.07
CA MET A 1 -13.75 3.58 14.08
C MET A 1 -12.69 4.64 14.23
N SER A 2 -11.76 4.73 13.27
CA SER A 2 -10.68 5.72 13.30
C SER A 2 -11.25 7.11 13.02
N SER A 3 -10.84 8.11 13.80
CA SER A 3 -11.27 9.50 13.58
C SER A 3 -10.83 9.97 12.18
N PRO A 4 -11.68 10.71 11.45
CA PRO A 4 -11.28 11.29 10.17
C PRO A 4 -10.11 12.25 10.40
N ILE A 5 -9.13 12.21 9.49
CA ILE A 5 -7.99 13.12 9.52
C ILE A 5 -8.53 14.55 9.39
N PRO A 6 -8.08 15.50 10.23
CA PRO A 6 -8.51 16.89 10.13
C PRO A 6 -8.29 17.41 8.71
N ASN A 7 -9.30 18.05 8.14
CA ASN A 7 -9.41 18.52 6.74
C ASN A 7 -8.34 19.54 6.28
N ASN A 8 -7.28 19.74 7.06
CA ASN A 8 -6.25 20.75 6.85
C ASN A 8 -4.82 20.17 7.01
N GLN A 9 -4.66 18.85 6.99
CA GLN A 9 -3.35 18.21 6.87
C GLN A 9 -2.88 18.27 5.40
N PRO A 10 -1.62 18.63 5.13
CA PRO A 10 -1.10 18.63 3.77
C PRO A 10 -1.14 17.21 3.19
N ARG A 11 -1.75 17.07 2.01
CA ARG A 11 -1.74 15.82 1.23
C ARG A 11 -0.39 15.65 0.53
N PHE A 12 0.05 14.42 0.37
CA PHE A 12 1.38 14.09 -0.15
C PHE A 12 1.33 13.86 -1.67
N LYS A 13 2.28 14.48 -2.38
CA LYS A 13 2.49 14.25 -3.83
C LYS A 13 3.29 12.99 -4.14
N THR A 14 3.97 12.43 -3.15
CA THR A 14 4.76 11.21 -3.30
C THR A 14 4.51 10.30 -2.11
N ILE A 15 4.12 9.06 -2.40
CA ILE A 15 3.98 7.98 -1.43
C ILE A 15 5.04 6.95 -1.76
N LEU A 16 5.85 6.58 -0.77
CA LEU A 16 6.79 5.47 -0.84
C LEU A 16 6.39 4.45 0.21
N ALA A 17 6.10 3.21 -0.20
CA ALA A 17 5.58 2.19 0.67
C ALA A 17 6.26 0.83 0.44
N ASP A 18 6.61 0.16 1.53
CA ASP A 18 7.01 -1.24 1.59
C ASP A 18 6.08 -1.98 2.56
N PRO A 19 4.94 -2.51 2.07
CA PRO A 19 3.96 -3.14 2.95
C PRO A 19 4.50 -4.42 3.60
N PRO A 20 4.10 -4.72 4.84
CA PRO A 20 4.50 -5.95 5.52
C PRO A 20 3.69 -7.15 4.99
N TRP A 21 3.98 -7.58 3.76
CA TRP A 21 3.24 -8.63 3.06
C TRP A 21 3.22 -9.95 3.85
N ASP A 22 2.05 -10.59 4.04
CA ASP A 22 1.97 -11.97 4.56
C ASP A 22 2.17 -13.05 3.47
N ILE A 23 2.22 -12.64 2.21
CA ILE A 23 2.24 -13.53 1.04
C ILE A 23 3.65 -14.07 0.80
N GLU A 24 3.84 -15.38 0.89
CA GLU A 24 5.13 -16.06 0.69
C GLU A 24 6.25 -15.54 1.61
N GLN A 25 5.90 -15.08 2.81
CA GLN A 25 6.83 -14.48 3.79
C GLN A 25 7.06 -15.32 5.05
N ARG A 26 6.73 -16.62 5.00
CA ARG A 26 6.87 -17.55 6.14
C ARG A 26 8.02 -18.52 5.91
N GLY A 27 8.69 -18.93 7.00
CA GLY A 27 9.82 -19.86 7.01
C GLY A 27 11.08 -19.23 7.58
N ALA A 28 12.17 -20.02 7.69
CA ALA A 28 13.39 -19.62 8.40
C ALA A 28 14.12 -18.38 7.87
N ARG A 29 13.75 -17.88 6.68
CA ARG A 29 14.26 -16.64 6.07
C ARG A 29 13.13 -15.68 5.67
N GLY A 30 11.91 -15.96 6.11
CA GLY A 30 10.75 -15.14 5.82
C GLY A 30 10.72 -13.88 6.68
N ALA A 31 10.07 -12.83 6.18
CA ALA A 31 9.89 -11.60 6.93
C ALA A 31 9.18 -11.80 8.28
N SER A 32 8.39 -12.88 8.44
CA SER A 32 7.72 -13.23 9.69
C SER A 32 8.66 -13.41 10.88
N GLU A 33 9.93 -13.73 10.65
CA GLU A 33 10.93 -13.89 11.72
C GLU A 33 11.45 -12.56 12.26
N HIS A 34 11.16 -11.45 11.57
CA HIS A 34 11.71 -10.12 11.89
C HIS A 34 10.65 -9.13 12.35
N TYR A 35 9.42 -9.21 11.83
CA TYR A 35 8.34 -8.30 12.19
C TYR A 35 6.95 -8.89 11.91
N GLN A 36 5.92 -8.28 12.49
CA GLN A 36 4.54 -8.69 12.27
C GLN A 36 4.09 -8.36 10.84
N LEU A 37 3.56 -9.37 10.15
CA LEU A 37 3.02 -9.23 8.82
C LEU A 37 1.55 -8.77 8.85
N MET A 38 1.07 -8.33 7.69
CA MET A 38 -0.27 -7.82 7.49
C MET A 38 -0.94 -8.56 6.34
N THR A 39 -2.19 -8.94 6.53
CA THR A 39 -3.00 -9.53 5.47
C THR A 39 -3.18 -8.52 4.34
N LEU A 40 -3.31 -9.02 3.11
CA LEU A 40 -3.55 -8.19 1.94
C LEU A 40 -4.76 -7.25 2.14
N GLU A 41 -5.84 -7.76 2.73
CA GLU A 41 -7.04 -6.98 3.00
C GLU A 41 -6.81 -5.81 3.96
N ARG A 42 -5.97 -6.01 4.97
CA ARG A 42 -5.63 -4.95 5.91
C ARG A 42 -4.68 -3.92 5.30
N ILE A 43 -3.78 -4.33 4.39
CA ILE A 43 -2.94 -3.41 3.61
C ILE A 43 -3.81 -2.54 2.70
N LYS A 44 -4.73 -3.15 1.94
CA LYS A 44 -5.67 -2.42 1.06
C LYS A 44 -6.55 -1.43 1.83
N ALA A 45 -6.98 -1.79 3.04
CA ALA A 45 -7.83 -0.94 3.89
C ALA A 45 -7.10 0.23 4.58
N MET A 46 -5.79 0.42 4.35
CA MET A 46 -5.07 1.57 4.89
C MET A 46 -5.60 2.87 4.26
N PRO A 47 -5.73 3.98 5.03
CA PRO A 47 -6.30 5.23 4.56
C PRO A 47 -5.30 6.06 3.74
N ILE A 48 -4.62 5.42 2.78
CA ILE A 48 -3.59 6.07 1.95
C ILE A 48 -4.22 7.05 0.95
N ALA A 49 -5.41 6.73 0.43
CA ALA A 49 -6.16 7.63 -0.46
C ALA A 49 -6.44 8.99 0.21
N ASP A 50 -6.78 8.99 1.51
CA ASP A 50 -7.04 10.22 2.28
C ASP A 50 -5.78 11.09 2.46
N LEU A 51 -4.59 10.50 2.31
CA LEU A 51 -3.29 11.16 2.44
C LEU A 51 -2.72 11.61 1.10
N ALA A 52 -3.22 11.09 -0.03
CA ALA A 52 -2.70 11.35 -1.36
C ALA A 52 -3.24 12.66 -1.96
N ALA A 53 -2.36 13.46 -2.55
CA ALA A 53 -2.78 14.55 -3.45
C ALA A 53 -3.38 13.97 -4.73
N ASP A 54 -4.21 14.75 -5.44
CA ASP A 54 -4.89 14.27 -6.66
C ASP A 54 -3.90 13.90 -7.78
N ASP A 55 -2.70 14.49 -7.77
CA ASP A 55 -1.58 14.26 -8.71
C ASP A 55 -0.43 13.45 -8.07
N ALA A 56 -0.73 12.64 -7.04
CA ALA A 56 0.29 11.89 -6.33
C ALA A 56 0.87 10.71 -7.13
N HIS A 57 2.14 10.41 -6.86
CA HIS A 57 2.84 9.23 -7.39
C HIS A 57 3.08 8.21 -6.27
N LEU A 58 2.88 6.93 -6.58
CA LEU A 58 3.16 5.82 -5.67
C LEU A 58 4.38 5.03 -6.12
N TRP A 59 5.34 4.89 -5.19
CA TRP A 59 6.44 3.93 -5.25
C TRP A 59 6.13 2.80 -4.29
N LEU A 60 5.69 1.66 -4.84
CA LEU A 60 5.30 0.49 -4.06
C LEU A 60 6.32 -0.62 -4.21
N TRP A 61 6.90 -1.08 -3.10
CA TRP A 61 7.81 -2.22 -3.10
C TRP A 61 7.03 -3.52 -3.23
N VAL A 62 7.39 -4.32 -4.23
CA VAL A 62 6.82 -5.65 -4.50
C VAL A 62 7.92 -6.64 -4.82
N ALA A 63 7.67 -7.91 -4.50
CA ALA A 63 8.46 -9.04 -4.94
C ALA A 63 7.71 -9.81 -6.05
N ASN A 64 8.35 -10.81 -6.66
CA ASN A 64 7.72 -11.62 -7.71
C ASN A 64 6.38 -12.23 -7.28
N ALA A 65 6.28 -12.69 -6.02
CA ALA A 65 5.05 -13.26 -5.47
C ALA A 65 3.94 -12.22 -5.22
N THR A 66 4.29 -10.95 -5.00
CA THR A 66 3.33 -9.89 -4.66
C THR A 66 3.06 -8.93 -5.82
N LEU A 67 3.67 -9.12 -6.98
CA LEU A 67 3.54 -8.20 -8.12
C LEU A 67 2.08 -7.92 -8.51
N ARG A 68 1.25 -8.97 -8.65
CA ARG A 68 -0.18 -8.81 -8.98
C ARG A 68 -0.94 -8.11 -7.85
N HIS A 69 -0.68 -8.51 -6.61
CA HIS A 69 -1.28 -7.90 -5.43
C HIS A 69 -0.87 -6.45 -5.22
N GLY A 70 0.31 -6.05 -5.72
CA GLY A 70 0.73 -4.66 -5.74
C GLY A 70 -0.21 -3.77 -6.56
N TYR A 71 -0.72 -4.27 -7.69
CA TYR A 71 -1.74 -3.55 -8.47
C TYR A 71 -3.06 -3.47 -7.70
N ASP A 72 -3.50 -4.55 -7.06
CA ASP A 72 -4.72 -4.55 -6.24
C ASP A 72 -4.62 -3.52 -5.09
N VAL A 73 -3.43 -3.38 -4.47
CA VAL A 73 -3.17 -2.38 -3.43
C VAL A 73 -3.16 -0.96 -3.99
N ALA A 74 -2.47 -0.75 -5.12
CA ALA A 74 -2.43 0.57 -5.75
C ALA A 74 -3.84 1.07 -6.11
N GLU A 75 -4.67 0.20 -6.70
CA GLU A 75 -6.06 0.51 -7.02
C GLU A 75 -6.89 0.79 -5.76
N ALA A 76 -6.76 -0.03 -4.71
CA ALA A 76 -7.44 0.20 -3.42
C ALA A 76 -7.04 1.53 -2.76
N TRP A 77 -5.82 2.01 -3.01
CA TRP A 77 -5.32 3.31 -2.53
C TRP A 77 -5.62 4.47 -3.50
N GLY A 78 -6.35 4.22 -4.59
CA GLY A 78 -6.76 5.24 -5.56
C GLY A 78 -5.71 5.59 -6.62
N VAL A 79 -4.63 4.81 -6.72
CA VAL A 79 -3.59 5.00 -7.75
C VAL A 79 -3.80 3.97 -8.86
N VAL A 80 -4.50 4.39 -9.91
CA VAL A 80 -4.78 3.55 -11.08
C VAL A 80 -3.86 3.91 -12.24
N PRO A 81 -3.45 2.93 -13.07
CA PRO A 81 -2.81 3.25 -14.35
C PRO A 81 -3.71 4.16 -15.19
N PRO A 82 -3.16 5.09 -15.98
CA PRO A 82 -3.94 5.87 -16.93
C PRO A 82 -4.74 4.94 -17.84
N GLU A 83 -6.04 5.20 -18.01
CA GLU A 83 -6.80 4.59 -19.10
C GLU A 83 -6.15 5.04 -20.42
N SER A 84 -5.83 4.07 -21.29
CA SER A 84 -5.19 4.23 -22.61
C SER A 84 -3.69 4.61 -22.62
N TRP A 85 -2.87 3.58 -22.87
CA TRP A 85 -1.71 3.66 -23.77
C TRP A 85 -2.03 2.83 -25.00
#